data_AF-A0AAV2VRB7-F1
#
_entry.id   AF-A0AAV2VRB7-F1
#
_cell.length_a   1.000
_cell.length_b   1.000
_cell.length_c   1.000
_cell.angle_alpha   90.00
_cell.angle_beta   90.00
_cell.angle_gamma   90.00
#
_symmetry.space_group_name_H-M   'P 1'
#
loop_
_entity.id
_entity.type
_entity.pdbx_description
1 polymer ?
#
loop_
_entity_poly.entity_id
_entity_poly.type
_entity_poly.pdbx_seq_one_letter_code
_entity_poly.pdbx_strand_id
1 'polypeptide(L)'
;MNKKIAYITWGCGSQILSFRDYAHWMDDMIYLNDLPSTDLTQYAAVIISCHTNGSQLEKHARQINAYVESGGFLIAFPVKNIDQWLTAVDVTWENKRINDWLWWTKPDGHIELYLPNPEHNLFDFVSFDDMKWHWHGVFNTNHSGISLLNMEEDEGTVMVDFPDLPNSGRVLLTTLDPHSHNGQRFMPAAKRLIDGFYPWLNRELGIDREQVPEFTVTYLSSSDIETENEPPYLQDTFANTPGRIRFQSVYEIDERVWNSDVIVVPRICDQIYLRTRQAEFMNYLKQGGQLVINSETVIEWLPVLKPFRTVPPRPFQNLKVRVANDPYGFFSKMPEGFDGWEGVFGQYSRGYSDMPEDGIALTHVGTENDPKPSDWLWQYPTDDGRGGKIVVHNGDDYHRYPDHGANKNGLLRDICIGLVRHRKHAIVNV
;
A
#
# COMPACT_ATOMS: atom_id res chain seq x y z
N MET A 1 -19.34 9.24 -7.93
CA MET A 1 -18.32 9.70 -6.96
C MET A 1 -17.34 8.57 -6.72
N ASN A 2 -16.05 8.87 -6.55
CA ASN A 2 -15.06 7.85 -6.24
C ASN A 2 -15.31 7.35 -4.80
N LYS A 3 -15.70 6.09 -4.63
CA LYS A 3 -16.02 5.52 -3.32
C LYS A 3 -14.72 5.34 -2.52
N LYS A 4 -14.70 5.80 -1.27
CA LYS A 4 -13.53 5.73 -0.38
C LYS A 4 -13.81 4.86 0.84
N ILE A 5 -12.75 4.24 1.38
CA ILE A 5 -12.79 3.49 2.64
C ILE A 5 -11.87 4.18 3.67
N ALA A 6 -12.42 4.51 4.83
CA ALA A 6 -11.66 5.04 5.96
C ALA A 6 -11.37 3.96 7.01
N TYR A 7 -10.24 4.11 7.70
CA TYR A 7 -9.82 3.27 8.82
C TYR A 7 -9.54 4.12 10.06
N ILE A 8 -10.37 4.01 11.08
CA ILE A 8 -10.21 4.71 12.36
C ILE A 8 -9.27 3.93 13.27
N THR A 9 -8.21 4.60 13.73
CA THR A 9 -7.24 4.09 14.70
C THR A 9 -7.10 5.05 15.88
N TRP A 10 -6.86 4.53 17.08
CA TRP A 10 -6.48 5.37 18.24
C TRP A 10 -4.96 5.47 18.43
N GLY A 11 -4.18 5.03 17.43
CA GLY A 11 -2.72 5.14 17.43
C GLY A 11 -1.98 3.93 18.03
N CYS A 12 -2.68 2.80 18.24
CA CYS A 12 -2.00 1.58 18.67
C CYS A 12 -1.11 1.03 17.57
N GLY A 13 0.13 0.65 17.91
CA GLY A 13 1.13 0.18 16.93
C GLY A 13 0.64 -0.99 16.07
N SER A 14 -0.12 -1.94 16.64
CA SER A 14 -0.67 -3.06 15.86
C SER A 14 -1.73 -2.62 14.85
N GLN A 15 -2.56 -1.64 15.18
CA GLN A 15 -3.54 -1.09 14.25
C GLN A 15 -2.85 -0.37 13.09
N ILE A 16 -1.85 0.47 13.40
CA ILE A 16 -1.08 1.20 12.40
C ILE A 16 -0.36 0.22 11.48
N LEU A 17 0.33 -0.78 12.04
CA LEU A 17 1.06 -1.75 11.24
C LEU A 17 0.11 -2.58 10.37
N SER A 18 -1.03 -2.99 10.91
CA SER A 18 -2.06 -3.68 10.12
C SER A 18 -2.68 -2.78 9.06
N PHE A 19 -2.84 -1.49 9.30
CA PHE A 19 -3.29 -0.57 8.25
C PHE A 19 -2.26 -0.51 7.11
N ARG A 20 -0.97 -0.38 7.43
CA ARG A 20 0.12 -0.30 6.44
C ARG A 20 0.14 -1.50 5.51
N ASP A 21 0.02 -2.71 6.06
CA ASP A 21 -0.01 -3.95 5.27
C ASP A 21 -1.13 -3.94 4.21
N TYR A 22 -2.28 -3.33 4.53
CA TYR A 22 -3.47 -3.30 3.67
C TYR A 22 -3.82 -1.89 3.17
N ALA A 23 -2.86 -0.95 3.20
CA ALA A 23 -3.09 0.45 2.85
C ALA A 23 -3.56 0.63 1.40
N HIS A 24 -3.25 -0.33 0.54
CA HIS A 24 -3.69 -0.42 -0.86
C HIS A 24 -5.18 -0.72 -1.03
N TRP A 25 -5.83 -1.34 -0.03
CA TRP A 25 -7.27 -1.61 -0.04
C TRP A 25 -8.12 -0.49 0.56
N MET A 26 -7.48 0.52 1.15
CA MET A 26 -8.15 1.61 1.87
C MET A 26 -7.77 2.98 1.29
N ASP A 27 -8.41 4.05 1.76
CA ASP A 27 -8.24 5.40 1.25
C ASP A 27 -7.73 6.38 2.29
N ASP A 28 -8.13 6.29 3.56
CA ASP A 28 -7.63 7.22 4.59
C ASP A 28 -7.47 6.50 5.94
N MET A 29 -6.37 6.80 6.65
CA MET A 29 -6.20 6.44 8.06
C MET A 29 -6.59 7.64 8.92
N ILE A 30 -7.67 7.51 9.70
CA ILE A 30 -8.18 8.58 10.56
C ILE A 30 -7.70 8.31 11.98
N TYR A 31 -6.88 9.21 12.52
CA TYR A 31 -6.58 9.19 13.94
C TYR A 31 -7.81 9.64 14.74
N LEU A 32 -8.16 8.91 15.80
CA LEU A 32 -9.39 9.13 16.57
C LEU A 32 -9.57 10.57 17.04
N ASN A 33 -8.49 11.27 17.43
CA ASN A 33 -8.60 12.66 17.89
C ASN A 33 -8.87 13.65 16.75
N ASP A 34 -8.70 13.27 15.49
CA ASP A 34 -9.01 14.08 14.32
C ASP A 34 -10.45 13.84 13.82
N LEU A 35 -11.13 12.82 14.35
CA LEU A 35 -12.51 12.46 13.99
C LEU A 35 -13.49 13.66 14.04
N PRO A 36 -13.45 14.57 15.05
CA PRO A 36 -14.33 15.74 15.09
C PRO A 36 -14.23 16.66 13.87
N SER A 37 -13.08 16.71 13.22
CA SER A 37 -12.83 17.52 12.02
C SER A 37 -13.01 16.75 10.71
N THR A 38 -13.27 15.44 10.78
CA THR A 38 -13.40 14.60 9.59
C THR A 38 -14.87 14.45 9.20
N ASP A 39 -15.20 14.86 7.97
CA ASP A 39 -16.49 14.54 7.37
C ASP A 39 -16.54 13.06 6.99
N LEU A 40 -17.35 12.27 7.71
CA LEU A 40 -17.49 10.84 7.44
C LEU A 40 -18.33 10.56 6.17
N THR A 41 -19.16 11.50 5.71
CA THR A 41 -20.07 11.29 4.58
C THR A 41 -19.35 11.18 3.23
N GLN A 42 -18.06 11.56 3.18
CA GLN A 42 -17.22 11.36 2.01
C GLN A 42 -16.80 9.90 1.79
N TYR A 43 -16.99 9.03 2.80
CA TYR A 43 -16.60 7.63 2.76
C TYR A 43 -17.79 6.74 2.45
N ALA A 44 -17.56 5.75 1.59
CA ALA A 44 -18.54 4.70 1.33
C ALA A 44 -18.53 3.65 2.45
N ALA A 45 -17.39 3.46 3.12
CA ALA A 45 -17.28 2.65 4.32
C ALA A 45 -16.29 3.24 5.34
N VAL A 46 -16.60 3.08 6.62
CA VAL A 46 -15.75 3.48 7.75
C VAL A 46 -15.50 2.25 8.62
N ILE A 47 -14.23 1.90 8.81
CA ILE A 47 -13.80 0.77 9.64
C ILE A 47 -13.31 1.32 10.98
N ILE A 48 -13.86 0.83 12.09
CA ILE A 48 -13.28 1.03 13.42
C ILE A 48 -12.38 -0.15 13.75
N SER A 49 -11.08 0.11 13.89
CA SER A 49 -10.08 -0.92 14.14
C SER A 49 -10.21 -1.58 15.51
N CYS A 50 -9.73 -2.82 15.63
CA CYS A 50 -9.82 -3.65 16.82
C CYS A 50 -9.17 -2.96 18.03
N HIS A 51 -9.79 -3.02 19.21
CA HIS A 51 -9.24 -2.44 20.45
C HIS A 51 -9.05 -0.92 20.39
N THR A 52 -9.77 -0.22 19.52
CA THR A 52 -9.90 1.24 19.60
C THR A 52 -10.51 1.60 20.96
N ASN A 53 -10.00 2.65 21.61
CA ASN A 53 -10.45 3.05 22.93
C ASN A 53 -11.93 3.44 22.92
N GLY A 54 -12.81 2.52 23.35
CA GLY A 54 -14.26 2.71 23.28
C GLY A 54 -14.76 3.94 24.04
N SER A 55 -14.17 4.26 25.20
CA SER A 55 -14.56 5.44 25.97
C SER A 55 -14.18 6.77 25.30
N GLN A 56 -13.15 6.78 24.45
CA GLN A 56 -12.86 7.95 23.62
C GLN A 56 -13.78 7.99 22.39
N LEU A 57 -14.02 6.84 21.76
CA LEU A 57 -14.90 6.74 20.60
C LEU A 57 -16.36 7.12 20.91
N GLU A 58 -16.86 6.74 22.09
CA GLU A 58 -18.21 7.06 22.58
C GLU A 58 -18.47 8.58 22.60
N LYS A 59 -17.45 9.41 22.80
CA LYS A 59 -17.58 10.88 22.73
C LYS A 59 -18.00 11.37 21.34
N HIS A 60 -17.78 10.55 20.32
CA HIS A 60 -18.12 10.79 18.92
C HIS A 60 -19.32 9.95 18.46
N ALA A 61 -20.02 9.26 19.37
CA ALA A 61 -21.14 8.39 19.05
C ALA A 61 -22.20 9.08 18.18
N ARG A 62 -22.52 10.35 18.46
CA ARG A 62 -23.49 11.12 17.63
C ARG A 62 -23.05 11.21 16.17
N GLN A 63 -21.77 11.49 15.92
CA GLN A 63 -21.23 11.62 14.55
C GLN A 63 -21.24 10.27 13.83
N ILE A 64 -20.88 9.18 14.53
CA ILE A 64 -20.85 7.82 13.97
C ILE A 64 -22.26 7.32 13.66
N ASN A 65 -23.21 7.50 14.57
CA ASN A 65 -24.61 7.14 14.31
C ASN A 65 -25.20 7.96 13.16
N ALA A 66 -24.97 9.28 13.13
CA ALA A 66 -25.43 10.13 12.03
C ALA A 66 -24.87 9.69 10.67
N TYR A 67 -23.61 9.22 10.62
CA TYR A 67 -23.03 8.64 9.40
C TYR A 67 -23.82 7.42 8.93
N VAL A 68 -24.10 6.45 9.82
CA VAL A 68 -24.90 5.26 9.48
C VAL A 68 -26.31 5.65 9.06
N GLU A 69 -26.99 6.50 9.83
CA GLU A 69 -28.34 6.99 9.56
C GLU A 69 -28.45 7.76 8.23
N SER A 70 -27.34 8.34 7.75
CA SER A 70 -27.26 9.02 6.46
C SER A 70 -26.99 8.09 5.26
N GLY A 71 -26.90 6.78 5.48
CA GLY A 71 -26.61 5.79 4.43
C GLY A 71 -25.18 5.27 4.42
N GLY A 72 -24.39 5.57 5.46
CA GLY A 72 -23.01 5.10 5.59
C GLY A 72 -22.93 3.62 5.95
N PHE A 73 -21.88 2.94 5.45
CA PHE A 73 -21.51 1.59 5.89
C PHE A 73 -20.47 1.68 7.02
N LEU A 74 -20.84 1.30 8.24
CA LEU A 74 -19.94 1.19 9.38
C LEU A 74 -19.52 -0.27 9.58
N ILE A 75 -18.23 -0.52 9.72
CA ILE A 75 -17.69 -1.81 10.13
C ILE A 75 -16.98 -1.60 11.46
N ALA A 76 -17.41 -2.29 12.51
CA ALA A 76 -16.77 -2.19 13.81
C ALA A 76 -16.27 -3.54 14.30
N PHE A 77 -14.96 -3.59 14.51
CA PHE A 77 -14.27 -4.65 15.24
C PHE A 77 -14.43 -4.42 16.76
N PRO A 78 -13.86 -5.25 17.66
CA PRO A 78 -14.07 -5.14 19.10
C PRO A 78 -13.84 -3.73 19.63
N VAL A 79 -14.91 -3.10 20.10
CA VAL A 79 -14.91 -1.83 20.79
C VAL A 79 -15.75 -1.98 22.05
N LYS A 80 -15.20 -1.48 23.16
CA LYS A 80 -15.89 -1.49 24.45
C LYS A 80 -17.21 -0.74 24.38
N ASN A 81 -18.27 -1.33 24.96
CA ASN A 81 -19.60 -0.76 25.11
C ASN A 81 -20.28 -0.33 23.79
N ILE A 82 -19.91 -0.95 22.66
CA ILE A 82 -20.48 -0.57 21.34
C ILE A 82 -22.00 -0.68 21.31
N ASP A 83 -22.56 -1.67 21.99
CA ASP A 83 -23.99 -1.89 22.17
C ASP A 83 -24.70 -0.77 22.95
N GLN A 84 -23.96 0.06 23.70
CA GLN A 84 -24.54 1.14 24.50
C GLN A 84 -24.61 2.48 23.75
N TRP A 85 -23.69 2.73 22.82
CA TRP A 85 -23.58 4.03 22.15
C TRP A 85 -23.82 3.98 20.63
N LEU A 86 -23.75 2.82 19.98
CA LEU A 86 -24.15 2.64 18.59
C LEU A 86 -25.66 2.35 18.53
N THR A 87 -26.46 3.40 18.48
CA THR A 87 -27.93 3.33 18.51
C THR A 87 -28.57 3.08 17.14
N ALA A 88 -27.77 3.08 16.06
CA ALA A 88 -28.25 2.79 14.70
C ALA A 88 -28.68 1.32 14.51
N VAL A 89 -28.29 0.42 15.41
CA VAL A 89 -28.70 -0.99 15.46
C VAL A 89 -29.09 -1.37 16.89
N ASP A 90 -30.00 -2.34 17.02
CA ASP A 90 -30.41 -2.89 18.32
C ASP A 90 -29.69 -4.22 18.55
N VAL A 91 -28.65 -4.18 19.40
CA VAL A 91 -27.86 -5.33 19.83
C VAL A 91 -27.54 -5.21 21.31
N THR A 92 -27.33 -6.34 21.99
CA THR A 92 -26.81 -6.37 23.36
C THR A 92 -25.53 -7.19 23.39
N TRP A 93 -24.48 -6.69 24.04
CA TRP A 93 -23.22 -7.40 24.18
C TRP A 93 -23.15 -8.15 25.52
N GLU A 94 -22.59 -9.35 25.49
CA GLU A 94 -22.34 -10.20 26.65
C GLU A 94 -20.88 -10.65 26.72
N ASN A 95 -20.33 -10.68 27.93
CA ASN A 95 -18.97 -11.18 28.17
C ASN A 95 -18.95 -12.72 28.16
N LYS A 96 -18.97 -13.31 26.96
CA LYS A 96 -18.74 -14.74 26.73
C LYS A 96 -17.44 -14.95 25.98
N ARG A 97 -16.66 -15.93 26.41
CA ARG A 97 -15.34 -16.24 25.85
C ARG A 97 -15.30 -17.70 25.44
N ILE A 98 -14.31 -18.03 24.64
CA ILE A 98 -14.01 -19.41 24.29
C ILE A 98 -13.86 -20.29 25.55
N ASN A 99 -14.52 -21.45 25.53
CA ASN A 99 -14.57 -22.43 26.61
C ASN A 99 -13.19 -23.07 26.84
N ASP A 100 -12.53 -23.46 25.76
CA ASP A 100 -11.21 -24.09 25.79
C ASP A 100 -10.18 -23.23 25.06
N TRP A 101 -9.50 -22.35 25.79
CA TRP A 101 -8.47 -21.46 25.23
C TRP A 101 -7.34 -22.19 24.47
N LEU A 102 -7.08 -23.46 24.82
CA LEU A 102 -5.99 -24.27 24.25
C LEU A 102 -6.48 -25.34 23.27
N TRP A 103 -7.72 -25.21 22.75
CA TRP A 103 -8.31 -26.18 21.82
C TRP A 103 -7.35 -26.57 20.68
N TRP A 104 -6.68 -25.58 20.09
CA TRP A 104 -5.78 -25.74 18.94
C TRP A 104 -4.51 -26.57 19.22
N THR A 105 -4.21 -26.87 20.50
CA THR A 105 -3.09 -27.74 20.88
C THR A 105 -3.47 -29.22 20.98
N LYS A 106 -4.77 -29.53 20.89
CA LYS A 106 -5.32 -30.87 21.11
C LYS A 106 -5.57 -31.58 19.77
N PRO A 107 -5.29 -32.90 19.66
CA PRO A 107 -5.53 -33.66 18.43
C PRO A 107 -6.99 -33.62 17.94
N ASP A 108 -7.93 -33.49 18.86
CA ASP A 108 -9.38 -33.38 18.67
C ASP A 108 -9.90 -32.01 19.11
N GLY A 109 -9.04 -30.98 19.01
CA GLY A 109 -9.36 -29.61 19.36
C GLY A 109 -10.62 -29.10 18.66
N HIS A 110 -11.58 -28.62 19.46
CA HIS A 110 -12.84 -28.07 18.99
C HIS A 110 -12.97 -26.61 19.39
N ILE A 111 -13.48 -25.80 18.47
CA ILE A 111 -13.88 -24.42 18.73
C ILE A 111 -15.37 -24.33 18.45
N GLU A 112 -16.11 -23.86 19.45
CA GLU A 112 -17.57 -23.86 19.51
C GLU A 112 -18.21 -22.78 18.61
N LEU A 113 -17.81 -22.74 17.34
CA LEU A 113 -18.30 -21.79 16.34
C LEU A 113 -18.91 -22.51 15.14
N TYR A 114 -19.87 -21.87 14.48
CA TYR A 114 -20.37 -22.30 13.18
C TYR A 114 -20.91 -21.13 12.35
N LEU A 115 -21.15 -21.37 11.06
CA LEU A 115 -21.72 -20.41 10.12
C LEU A 115 -23.23 -20.64 9.98
N PRO A 116 -24.09 -19.85 10.64
CA PRO A 116 -25.55 -19.99 10.49
C PRO A 116 -26.03 -19.59 9.09
N ASN A 117 -25.34 -18.67 8.41
CA ASN A 117 -25.69 -18.17 7.08
C ASN A 117 -24.50 -18.29 6.09
N PRO A 118 -24.08 -19.52 5.72
CA PRO A 118 -22.88 -19.73 4.90
C PRO A 118 -22.97 -19.18 3.47
N GLU A 119 -24.16 -18.79 3.02
CA GLU A 119 -24.41 -18.19 1.70
C GLU A 119 -24.12 -16.68 1.66
N HIS A 120 -23.78 -16.05 2.79
CA HIS A 120 -23.41 -14.64 2.80
C HIS A 120 -22.16 -14.40 1.96
N ASN A 121 -22.18 -13.34 1.15
CA ASN A 121 -21.20 -13.13 0.09
C ASN A 121 -19.76 -12.84 0.59
N LEU A 122 -19.57 -12.61 1.89
CA LEU A 122 -18.27 -12.58 2.58
C LEU A 122 -17.53 -13.92 2.44
N PHE A 123 -18.27 -15.03 2.46
CA PHE A 123 -17.70 -16.37 2.47
C PHE A 123 -17.19 -16.84 1.10
N ASP A 124 -17.39 -16.03 0.05
CA ASP A 124 -16.65 -16.17 -1.22
C ASP A 124 -15.15 -15.88 -1.06
N PHE A 125 -14.77 -15.15 -0.01
CA PHE A 125 -13.40 -14.68 0.24
C PHE A 125 -12.79 -15.17 1.54
N VAL A 126 -13.62 -15.44 2.55
CA VAL A 126 -13.18 -15.84 3.89
C VAL A 126 -13.75 -17.21 4.20
N SER A 127 -12.89 -18.18 4.52
CA SER A 127 -13.34 -19.52 4.92
C SER A 127 -13.66 -19.57 6.42
N PHE A 128 -14.40 -20.60 6.84
CA PHE A 128 -14.65 -20.82 8.27
C PHE A 128 -13.35 -20.94 9.09
N ASP A 129 -12.33 -21.61 8.55
CA ASP A 129 -11.02 -21.78 9.21
C ASP A 129 -10.24 -20.47 9.36
N ASP A 130 -10.58 -19.46 8.58
CA ASP A 130 -10.03 -18.11 8.68
C ASP A 130 -10.73 -17.27 9.74
N MET A 131 -11.65 -17.85 10.52
CA MET A 131 -12.36 -17.17 11.63
C MET A 131 -12.17 -17.88 12.98
N LYS A 132 -11.29 -18.91 13.04
CA LYS A 132 -11.10 -19.74 14.23
C LYS A 132 -9.98 -19.22 15.14
N TRP A 133 -10.34 -18.36 16.09
CA TRP A 133 -9.55 -18.03 17.28
C TRP A 133 -10.46 -17.45 18.37
N HIS A 134 -9.89 -16.92 19.44
CA HIS A 134 -10.67 -16.30 20.50
C HIS A 134 -11.39 -15.01 20.07
N TRP A 135 -12.45 -14.66 20.78
CA TRP A 135 -13.22 -13.43 20.56
C TRP A 135 -13.40 -12.64 21.86
N HIS A 136 -13.90 -11.41 21.74
CA HIS A 136 -14.07 -10.46 22.84
C HIS A 136 -15.55 -10.25 23.16
N GLY A 137 -16.19 -11.28 23.73
CA GLY A 137 -17.63 -11.28 23.98
C GLY A 137 -18.47 -11.62 22.75
N VAL A 138 -19.77 -11.61 22.90
CA VAL A 138 -20.73 -11.91 21.82
C VAL A 138 -21.89 -10.94 21.86
N PHE A 139 -22.58 -10.80 20.74
CA PHE A 139 -23.89 -10.16 20.69
C PHE A 139 -24.98 -11.20 20.96
N ASN A 140 -26.10 -10.79 21.55
CA ASN A 140 -27.28 -11.64 21.69
C ASN A 140 -27.81 -12.07 20.31
N THR A 141 -28.39 -13.26 20.21
CA THR A 141 -28.95 -13.79 18.94
C THR A 141 -30.30 -13.15 18.56
N ASN A 142 -30.97 -12.47 19.51
CA ASN A 142 -32.26 -11.79 19.32
C ASN A 142 -32.12 -10.41 18.66
N HIS A 143 -31.30 -10.29 17.61
CA HIS A 143 -31.15 -9.07 16.83
C HIS A 143 -31.79 -9.21 15.45
N SER A 144 -32.06 -8.10 14.76
CA SER A 144 -32.62 -8.12 13.40
C SER A 144 -31.60 -8.38 12.29
N GLY A 145 -30.31 -8.39 12.61
CA GLY A 145 -29.22 -8.61 11.66
C GLY A 145 -29.07 -10.06 11.22
N ILE A 146 -28.28 -10.27 10.16
CA ILE A 146 -27.88 -11.57 9.64
C ILE A 146 -26.64 -12.02 10.42
N SER A 147 -26.79 -13.03 11.27
CA SER A 147 -25.63 -13.64 11.94
C SER A 147 -24.73 -14.32 10.93
N LEU A 148 -23.43 -14.01 10.96
CA LEU A 148 -22.43 -14.61 10.06
C LEU A 148 -21.60 -15.68 10.77
N LEU A 149 -21.36 -15.51 12.07
CA LEU A 149 -20.59 -16.44 12.90
C LEU A 149 -21.23 -16.51 14.29
N ASN A 150 -21.70 -17.69 14.68
CA ASN A 150 -22.33 -17.93 15.99
C ASN A 150 -21.52 -18.89 16.84
N MET A 151 -21.69 -18.77 18.16
CA MET A 151 -21.37 -19.86 19.07
C MET A 151 -22.39 -20.98 18.91
N GLU A 152 -21.94 -22.23 19.02
CA GLU A 152 -22.82 -23.41 19.06
C GLU A 152 -23.93 -23.26 20.12
N GLU A 153 -25.03 -24.01 19.93
CA GLU A 153 -26.23 -23.92 20.79
C GLU A 153 -26.89 -22.53 20.82
N ASP A 154 -26.59 -21.67 19.83
CA ASP A 154 -27.09 -20.30 19.71
C ASP A 154 -26.79 -19.42 20.94
N GLU A 155 -25.68 -19.68 21.64
CA GLU A 155 -25.29 -18.95 22.85
C GLU A 155 -24.84 -17.50 22.60
N GLY A 156 -24.65 -17.10 21.34
CA GLY A 156 -24.34 -15.74 20.94
C GLY A 156 -23.77 -15.62 19.54
N THR A 157 -23.74 -14.39 19.03
CA THR A 157 -23.23 -14.03 17.71
C THR A 157 -21.90 -13.29 17.81
N VAL A 158 -20.87 -13.81 17.14
CA VAL A 158 -19.51 -13.25 17.07
C VAL A 158 -19.35 -12.27 15.88
N MET A 159 -20.12 -12.46 14.82
CA MET A 159 -20.16 -11.54 13.67
C MET A 159 -21.59 -11.44 13.14
N VAL A 160 -22.06 -10.21 12.92
CA VAL A 160 -23.42 -9.90 12.46
C VAL A 160 -23.40 -8.75 11.46
N ASP A 161 -24.18 -8.88 10.39
CA ASP A 161 -24.40 -7.83 9.39
C ASP A 161 -25.83 -7.29 9.44
N PHE A 162 -25.97 -5.97 9.39
CA PHE A 162 -27.24 -5.24 9.31
C PHE A 162 -27.30 -4.51 7.96
N PRO A 163 -27.64 -5.21 6.86
CA PRO A 163 -27.52 -4.67 5.50
C PRO A 163 -28.57 -3.63 5.11
N ASP A 164 -29.74 -3.64 5.75
CA ASP A 164 -30.93 -2.90 5.28
C ASP A 164 -31.42 -1.84 6.30
N LEU A 165 -30.51 -1.00 6.79
CA LEU A 165 -30.90 0.11 7.68
C LEU A 165 -31.49 1.29 6.88
N PRO A 166 -32.20 2.24 7.54
CA PRO A 166 -32.74 3.41 6.87
C PRO A 166 -31.71 4.16 6.02
N ASN A 167 -32.17 4.74 4.91
CA ASN A 167 -31.32 5.44 3.92
C ASN A 167 -30.19 4.58 3.33
N SER A 168 -30.36 3.26 3.31
CA SER A 168 -29.33 2.30 2.88
C SER A 168 -28.09 2.29 3.79
N GLY A 169 -28.26 2.68 5.06
CA GLY A 169 -27.23 2.50 6.07
C GLY A 169 -26.92 1.02 6.26
N ARG A 170 -25.70 0.72 6.68
CA ARG A 170 -25.28 -0.65 6.97
C ARG A 170 -24.33 -0.69 8.14
N VAL A 171 -24.44 -1.72 8.96
CA VAL A 171 -23.51 -1.97 10.07
C VAL A 171 -23.06 -3.42 10.02
N LEU A 172 -21.74 -3.66 10.00
CA LEU A 172 -21.14 -4.97 10.24
C LEU A 172 -20.42 -4.92 11.58
N LEU A 173 -20.83 -5.74 12.54
CA LEU A 173 -20.17 -5.86 13.84
C LEU A 173 -19.45 -7.20 13.96
N THR A 174 -18.27 -7.20 14.56
CA THR A 174 -17.61 -8.43 14.98
C THR A 174 -16.85 -8.26 16.28
N THR A 175 -16.81 -9.35 17.07
CA THR A 175 -15.99 -9.45 18.27
C THR A 175 -14.65 -10.16 18.05
N LEU A 176 -14.30 -10.49 16.80
CA LEU A 176 -12.96 -10.94 16.38
C LEU A 176 -12.01 -9.76 16.23
N ASP A 177 -10.73 -9.92 16.57
CA ASP A 177 -9.73 -8.83 16.62
C ASP A 177 -8.56 -8.95 15.62
N PRO A 178 -8.81 -9.16 14.31
CA PRO A 178 -7.77 -9.52 13.37
C PRO A 178 -6.69 -8.44 13.16
N HIS A 179 -7.05 -7.15 13.21
CA HIS A 179 -6.06 -6.07 13.04
C HIS A 179 -5.00 -6.07 14.14
N SER A 180 -5.41 -6.38 15.37
CA SER A 180 -4.47 -6.45 16.49
C SER A 180 -3.49 -7.59 16.30
N HIS A 181 -4.00 -8.77 15.97
CA HIS A 181 -3.14 -9.95 15.81
C HIS A 181 -2.26 -9.91 14.57
N ASN A 182 -2.76 -9.37 13.46
CA ASN A 182 -1.96 -9.14 12.27
C ASN A 182 -0.83 -8.14 12.55
N GLY A 183 -1.14 -7.01 13.19
CA GLY A 183 -0.14 -6.00 13.55
C GLY A 183 0.81 -6.43 14.66
N GLN A 184 0.47 -7.44 15.46
CA GLN A 184 1.38 -8.06 16.43
C GLN A 184 2.21 -9.21 15.82
N ARG A 185 1.97 -9.56 14.55
CA ARG A 185 2.66 -10.64 13.83
C ARG A 185 2.51 -12.03 14.47
N PHE A 186 1.41 -12.28 15.19
CA PHE A 186 1.31 -13.46 16.06
C PHE A 186 0.32 -14.52 15.59
N MET A 187 -0.79 -14.17 14.93
CA MET A 187 -1.85 -15.14 14.59
C MET A 187 -2.12 -15.26 13.09
N PRO A 188 -1.72 -16.37 12.45
CA PRO A 188 -1.93 -16.57 11.01
C PRO A 188 -3.40 -16.57 10.58
N ALA A 189 -4.32 -17.10 11.39
CA ALA A 189 -5.76 -17.11 11.06
C ALA A 189 -6.32 -15.69 10.94
N ALA A 190 -5.95 -14.80 11.86
CA ALA A 190 -6.33 -13.39 11.80
C ALA A 190 -5.84 -12.70 10.53
N LYS A 191 -4.61 -13.02 10.07
CA LYS A 191 -4.09 -12.53 8.79
C LYS A 191 -4.91 -13.05 7.60
N ARG A 192 -5.21 -14.36 7.57
CA ARG A 192 -6.03 -14.94 6.49
C ARG A 192 -7.43 -14.32 6.42
N LEU A 193 -8.04 -14.01 7.58
CA LEU A 193 -9.31 -13.28 7.61
C LEU A 193 -9.22 -11.95 6.85
N ILE A 194 -8.24 -11.10 7.18
CA ILE A 194 -8.13 -9.78 6.56
C ILE A 194 -7.59 -9.84 5.12
N ASP A 195 -6.83 -10.87 4.76
CA ASP A 195 -6.48 -11.18 3.36
C ASP A 195 -7.73 -11.40 2.49
N GLY A 196 -8.80 -12.01 3.04
CA GLY A 196 -10.09 -12.15 2.34
C GLY A 196 -11.05 -10.96 2.54
N PHE A 197 -11.06 -10.37 3.74
CA PHE A 197 -12.00 -9.31 4.12
C PHE A 197 -11.86 -8.04 3.28
N TYR A 198 -10.64 -7.57 3.05
CA TYR A 198 -10.41 -6.32 2.31
C TYR A 198 -10.76 -6.42 0.82
N PRO A 199 -10.39 -7.50 0.09
CA PRO A 199 -10.90 -7.76 -1.25
C PRO A 199 -12.43 -7.86 -1.30
N TRP A 200 -13.05 -8.57 -0.35
CA TRP A 200 -14.51 -8.63 -0.24
C TRP A 200 -15.13 -7.25 -0.11
N LEU A 201 -14.64 -6.42 0.82
CA LEU A 201 -15.17 -5.08 1.05
C LEU A 201 -15.06 -4.19 -0.20
N ASN A 202 -13.95 -4.29 -0.94
CA ASN A 202 -13.80 -3.55 -2.17
C ASN A 202 -14.75 -4.08 -3.28
N ARG A 203 -14.94 -5.40 -3.39
CA ARG A 203 -15.97 -5.98 -4.29
C ARG A 203 -17.36 -5.46 -3.92
N GLU A 204 -17.71 -5.50 -2.64
CA GLU A 204 -19.01 -5.09 -2.11
C GLU A 204 -19.30 -3.62 -2.41
N LEU A 205 -18.29 -2.77 -2.30
CA LEU A 205 -18.41 -1.36 -2.64
C LEU A 205 -18.28 -1.10 -4.15
N GLY A 206 -17.94 -2.09 -4.97
CA GLY A 206 -17.68 -1.91 -6.40
C GLY A 206 -16.46 -1.03 -6.68
N ILE A 207 -15.43 -1.12 -5.83
CA ILE A 207 -14.16 -0.41 -5.98
C ILE A 207 -13.17 -1.33 -6.69
N ASP A 208 -12.74 -0.91 -7.88
CA ASP A 208 -11.64 -1.55 -8.61
C ASP A 208 -10.31 -0.92 -8.20
N ARG A 209 -9.44 -1.70 -7.53
CA ARG A 209 -8.10 -1.27 -7.11
C ARG A 209 -7.01 -1.57 -8.14
N GLU A 210 -7.30 -2.35 -9.17
CA GLU A 210 -6.33 -2.76 -10.21
C GLU A 210 -6.18 -1.71 -11.32
N GLN A 211 -7.19 -0.86 -11.48
CA GLN A 211 -7.15 0.20 -12.48
C GLN A 211 -6.06 1.24 -12.17
N VAL A 212 -5.13 1.42 -13.10
CA VAL A 212 -4.15 2.51 -13.04
C VAL A 212 -4.85 3.81 -13.47
N PRO A 213 -4.92 4.83 -12.60
CA PRO A 213 -5.56 6.11 -12.96
C PRO A 213 -4.75 6.84 -14.03
N GLU A 214 -5.34 7.86 -14.66
CA GLU A 214 -4.52 8.84 -15.40
C GLU A 214 -3.49 9.45 -14.45
N PHE A 215 -2.26 9.62 -14.93
CA PHE A 215 -1.17 10.15 -14.12
C PHE A 215 -0.21 11.00 -14.95
N THR A 216 0.57 11.81 -14.26
CA THR A 216 1.52 12.75 -14.86
C THR A 216 2.95 12.41 -14.48
N VAL A 217 3.85 12.53 -15.47
CA VAL A 217 5.29 12.34 -15.30
C VAL A 217 5.99 13.62 -15.71
N THR A 218 6.84 14.18 -14.84
CA THR A 218 7.74 15.26 -15.21
C THR A 218 9.17 14.72 -15.31
N TYR A 219 9.74 14.74 -16.52
CA TYR A 219 11.14 14.47 -16.78
C TYR A 219 11.95 15.75 -16.65
N LEU A 220 12.88 15.78 -15.71
CA LEU A 220 13.73 16.94 -15.49
C LEU A 220 14.89 16.98 -16.48
N SER A 221 15.41 18.17 -16.73
CA SER A 221 16.62 18.37 -17.54
C SER A 221 17.56 19.39 -16.90
N SER A 222 18.85 19.35 -17.24
CA SER A 222 19.84 20.28 -16.67
C SER A 222 20.94 20.72 -17.64
N SER A 223 20.84 20.28 -18.90
CA SER A 223 21.85 20.48 -19.93
C SER A 223 21.31 21.34 -21.06
N ASP A 224 22.19 21.75 -21.99
CA ASP A 224 21.78 22.33 -23.27
C ASP A 224 21.71 21.28 -24.40
N ILE A 225 21.76 19.99 -24.05
CA ILE A 225 21.71 18.89 -25.03
C ILE A 225 20.24 18.50 -25.24
N GLU A 226 19.67 18.96 -26.35
CA GLU A 226 18.25 18.76 -26.70
C GLU A 226 17.82 17.29 -26.61
N THR A 227 18.60 16.37 -27.18
CA THR A 227 18.27 14.93 -27.19
C THR A 227 18.34 14.24 -25.83
N GLU A 228 19.03 14.83 -24.86
CA GLU A 228 19.07 14.34 -23.47
C GLU A 228 17.99 15.02 -22.62
N ASN A 229 17.61 16.25 -22.96
CA ASN A 229 16.56 16.98 -22.28
C ASN A 229 15.15 16.50 -22.68
N GLU A 230 14.97 16.19 -23.96
CA GLU A 230 13.72 15.68 -24.54
C GLU A 230 14.08 14.52 -25.50
N PRO A 231 14.25 13.29 -24.98
CA PRO A 231 14.55 12.14 -25.81
C PRO A 231 13.44 11.91 -26.84
N PRO A 232 13.74 11.87 -28.16
CA PRO A 232 12.76 12.03 -29.22
C PRO A 232 11.70 10.92 -29.29
N TYR A 233 11.98 9.76 -28.68
CA TYR A 233 11.08 8.61 -28.64
C TYR A 233 10.32 8.48 -27.31
N LEU A 234 10.72 9.20 -26.26
CA LEU A 234 10.24 8.93 -24.91
C LEU A 234 8.75 9.24 -24.77
N GLN A 235 8.27 10.36 -25.34
CA GLN A 235 6.86 10.70 -25.30
C GLN A 235 5.97 9.63 -25.94
N ASP A 236 6.41 9.05 -27.06
CA ASP A 236 5.67 8.00 -27.78
C ASP A 236 5.53 6.72 -26.97
N THR A 237 6.46 6.42 -26.05
CA THR A 237 6.36 5.25 -25.18
C THR A 237 5.11 5.31 -24.28
N PHE A 238 4.62 6.50 -23.96
CA PHE A 238 3.45 6.73 -23.12
C PHE A 238 2.12 6.84 -23.89
N ALA A 239 2.14 6.94 -25.23
CA ALA A 239 0.97 7.30 -26.05
C ALA A 239 -0.26 6.39 -25.87
N ASN A 240 -0.05 5.11 -25.54
CA ASN A 240 -1.11 4.11 -25.31
C ASN A 240 -1.23 3.71 -23.84
N THR A 241 -0.94 4.63 -22.93
CA THR A 241 -0.99 4.42 -21.49
C THR A 241 -1.81 5.53 -20.81
N PRO A 242 -2.25 5.33 -19.55
CA PRO A 242 -2.86 6.41 -18.77
C PRO A 242 -1.88 7.55 -18.39
N GLY A 243 -0.57 7.36 -18.60
CA GLY A 243 0.46 8.31 -18.21
C GLY A 243 0.70 9.39 -19.27
N ARG A 244 0.92 10.63 -18.83
CA ARG A 244 1.34 11.73 -19.69
C ARG A 244 2.64 12.31 -19.20
N ILE A 245 3.65 12.33 -20.07
CA ILE A 245 4.97 12.87 -19.77
C ILE A 245 5.12 14.30 -20.28
N ARG A 246 5.82 15.12 -19.50
CA ARG A 246 6.29 16.46 -19.88
C ARG A 246 7.77 16.63 -19.51
N PHE A 247 8.41 17.61 -20.13
CA PHE A 247 9.81 17.94 -19.91
C PHE A 247 9.92 19.29 -19.20
N GLN A 248 10.83 19.41 -18.23
CA GLN A 248 11.03 20.64 -17.48
C GLN A 248 12.49 20.83 -17.08
N SER A 249 13.06 22.00 -17.37
CA SER A 249 14.38 22.35 -16.84
C SER A 249 14.36 22.41 -15.31
N VAL A 250 15.37 21.80 -14.68
CA VAL A 250 15.59 21.91 -13.24
C VAL A 250 15.81 23.37 -12.84
N TYR A 251 16.30 24.25 -13.71
CA TYR A 251 16.47 25.67 -13.37
C TYR A 251 15.15 26.45 -13.40
N GLU A 252 14.08 25.88 -13.95
CA GLU A 252 12.80 26.54 -14.20
C GLU A 252 11.62 25.73 -13.64
N ILE A 253 11.80 25.04 -12.51
CA ILE A 253 10.72 24.29 -11.85
C ILE A 253 9.57 25.23 -11.47
N ASP A 254 8.36 24.81 -11.83
CA ASP A 254 7.09 25.41 -11.44
C ASP A 254 6.27 24.47 -10.53
N GLU A 255 5.14 24.96 -10.01
CA GLU A 255 4.25 24.17 -9.15
C GLU A 255 3.74 22.87 -9.80
N ARG A 256 3.63 22.85 -11.13
CA ARG A 256 3.13 21.66 -11.85
C ARG A 256 4.09 20.48 -11.68
N VAL A 257 5.39 20.73 -11.48
CA VAL A 257 6.37 19.66 -11.23
C VAL A 257 6.04 18.95 -9.92
N TRP A 258 5.81 19.72 -8.85
CA TRP A 258 5.50 19.17 -7.53
C TRP A 258 4.12 18.52 -7.45
N ASN A 259 3.21 18.88 -8.37
CA ASN A 259 1.91 18.23 -8.55
C ASN A 259 1.95 17.01 -9.48
N SER A 260 3.12 16.63 -10.02
CA SER A 260 3.23 15.44 -10.85
C SER A 260 3.14 14.17 -10.01
N ASP A 261 2.60 13.07 -10.54
CA ASP A 261 2.58 11.79 -9.82
C ASP A 261 3.99 11.17 -9.76
N VAL A 262 4.78 11.37 -10.81
CA VAL A 262 6.16 10.88 -10.92
C VAL A 262 7.07 12.02 -11.38
N ILE A 263 8.21 12.19 -10.72
CA ILE A 263 9.32 13.04 -11.17
C ILE A 263 10.48 12.12 -11.57
N VAL A 264 11.08 12.37 -12.74
CA VAL A 264 12.25 11.64 -13.24
C VAL A 264 13.44 12.59 -13.28
N VAL A 265 14.51 12.22 -12.60
CA VAL A 265 15.82 12.89 -12.66
C VAL A 265 16.71 12.07 -13.59
N PRO A 266 17.18 12.60 -14.72
CA PRO A 266 18.00 11.85 -15.65
C PRO A 266 19.46 11.76 -15.20
N ARG A 267 20.24 10.88 -15.85
CA ARG A 267 21.67 10.68 -15.56
C ARG A 267 22.45 11.99 -15.64
N ILE A 268 22.16 12.81 -16.65
CA ILE A 268 22.76 14.13 -16.81
C ILE A 268 21.99 15.15 -15.96
N CYS A 269 22.40 15.27 -14.69
CA CYS A 269 21.82 16.21 -13.73
C CYS A 269 22.88 17.07 -13.01
N ASP A 270 22.53 18.33 -12.70
CA ASP A 270 23.31 19.17 -11.79
C ASP A 270 23.02 18.79 -10.33
N GLN A 271 23.79 17.83 -9.81
CA GLN A 271 23.64 17.33 -8.44
C GLN A 271 23.93 18.40 -7.37
N ILE A 272 24.71 19.44 -7.67
CA ILE A 272 24.97 20.54 -6.73
C ILE A 272 23.72 21.42 -6.63
N TYR A 273 23.11 21.77 -7.77
CA TYR A 273 21.89 22.55 -7.80
C TYR A 273 20.70 21.76 -7.22
N LEU A 274 20.56 20.47 -7.54
CA LEU A 274 19.53 19.61 -6.94
C LEU A 274 19.59 19.61 -5.41
N ARG A 275 20.80 19.64 -4.81
CA ARG A 275 20.96 19.72 -3.35
C ARG A 275 20.35 21.00 -2.76
N THR A 276 20.35 22.11 -3.50
CA THR A 276 19.71 23.36 -3.05
C THR A 276 18.19 23.22 -2.91
N ARG A 277 17.59 22.23 -3.58
CA ARG A 277 16.15 21.91 -3.58
C ARG A 277 15.79 20.68 -2.77
N GLN A 278 16.71 20.17 -1.96
CA GLN A 278 16.50 18.96 -1.16
C GLN A 278 15.18 19.01 -0.36
N ALA A 279 14.86 20.14 0.27
CA ALA A 279 13.65 20.28 1.07
C ALA A 279 12.36 20.10 0.25
N GLU A 280 12.34 20.56 -1.01
CA GLU A 280 11.18 20.44 -1.89
C GLU A 280 10.96 18.98 -2.31
N PHE A 281 12.03 18.27 -2.70
CA PHE A 281 11.96 16.83 -3.01
C PHE A 281 11.54 15.99 -1.79
N MET A 282 12.06 16.30 -0.61
CA MET A 282 11.69 15.60 0.62
C MET A 282 10.22 15.85 0.98
N ASN A 283 9.71 17.06 0.76
CA ASN A 283 8.29 17.36 0.94
C ASN A 283 7.42 16.65 -0.10
N TYR A 284 7.84 16.61 -1.36
CA TYR A 284 7.17 15.85 -2.43
C TYR A 284 7.04 14.36 -2.08
N LEU A 285 8.13 13.74 -1.60
CA LEU A 285 8.12 12.37 -1.11
C LEU A 285 7.21 12.19 0.11
N LYS A 286 7.25 13.11 1.09
CA LYS A 286 6.36 13.07 2.26
C LYS A 286 4.88 13.06 1.86
N GLN A 287 4.52 13.72 0.76
CA GLN A 287 3.15 13.80 0.24
C GLN A 287 2.75 12.60 -0.65
N GLY A 288 3.62 11.59 -0.82
CA GLY A 288 3.33 10.41 -1.63
C GLY A 288 3.75 10.52 -3.09
N GLY A 289 4.48 11.58 -3.48
CA GLY A 289 5.03 11.73 -4.82
C GLY A 289 6.09 10.68 -5.15
N GLN A 290 6.10 10.15 -6.38
CA GLN A 290 7.04 9.10 -6.78
C GLN A 290 8.26 9.71 -7.48
N LEU A 291 9.46 9.19 -7.20
CA LEU A 291 10.72 9.74 -7.72
C LEU A 291 11.55 8.65 -8.39
N VAL A 292 11.94 8.87 -9.63
CA VAL A 292 12.89 8.01 -10.37
C VAL A 292 14.18 8.81 -10.55
N ILE A 293 15.32 8.24 -10.17
CA ILE A 293 16.63 8.89 -10.26
C ILE A 293 17.55 7.98 -11.06
N ASN A 294 17.92 8.40 -12.26
CA ASN A 294 19.06 7.84 -12.98
C ASN A 294 20.27 8.67 -12.56
N SER A 295 21.22 8.12 -11.82
CA SER A 295 22.38 8.88 -11.37
C SER A 295 23.51 7.99 -10.87
N GLU A 296 24.69 8.22 -11.42
CA GLU A 296 25.95 7.93 -10.74
C GLU A 296 26.15 9.02 -9.66
N THR A 297 25.58 8.79 -8.47
CA THR A 297 25.57 9.78 -7.37
C THR A 297 26.99 10.10 -6.90
N VAL A 298 27.37 11.38 -6.95
CA VAL A 298 28.62 11.90 -6.37
C VAL A 298 28.33 12.85 -5.22
N ILE A 299 27.29 13.67 -5.36
CA ILE A 299 26.78 14.53 -4.29
C ILE A 299 25.52 13.87 -3.73
N GLU A 300 25.49 13.61 -2.42
CA GLU A 300 24.31 13.12 -1.69
C GLU A 300 23.27 14.26 -1.56
N TRP A 301 22.62 14.62 -2.67
CA TRP A 301 21.67 15.74 -2.74
C TRP A 301 20.29 15.41 -2.12
N LEU A 302 20.05 14.12 -1.83
CA LEU A 302 19.05 13.65 -0.87
C LEU A 302 19.75 12.86 0.23
N PRO A 303 19.25 12.86 1.48
CA PRO A 303 19.89 12.16 2.60
C PRO A 303 20.03 10.64 2.41
N VAL A 304 19.10 10.05 1.65
CA VAL A 304 19.05 8.61 1.37
C VAL A 304 20.04 8.17 0.28
N LEU A 305 20.57 9.10 -0.51
CA LEU A 305 21.53 8.78 -1.55
C LEU A 305 22.91 8.53 -0.94
N LYS A 306 23.67 7.65 -1.57
CA LYS A 306 25.04 7.31 -1.19
C LYS A 306 25.94 7.35 -2.43
N PRO A 307 27.26 7.57 -2.27
CA PRO A 307 28.13 7.75 -3.42
C PRO A 307 28.23 6.48 -4.24
N PHE A 308 28.24 6.65 -5.55
CA PHE A 308 28.41 5.59 -6.52
C PHE A 308 29.77 4.89 -6.36
N ARG A 309 29.77 3.57 -6.50
CA ARG A 309 30.94 2.69 -6.48
C ARG A 309 30.88 1.74 -7.65
N THR A 310 32.02 1.54 -8.31
CA THR A 310 32.14 0.62 -9.44
C THR A 310 32.32 -0.83 -8.98
N VAL A 311 31.81 -1.78 -9.76
CA VAL A 311 32.26 -3.18 -9.68
C VAL A 311 33.49 -3.40 -10.56
N PRO A 312 34.31 -4.45 -10.32
CA PRO A 312 35.41 -4.78 -11.22
C PRO A 312 34.89 -5.10 -12.63
N PRO A 313 35.37 -4.43 -13.70
CA PRO A 313 34.83 -4.58 -15.06
C PRO A 313 35.27 -5.88 -15.74
N ARG A 314 36.17 -6.65 -15.12
CA ARG A 314 36.66 -7.93 -15.64
C ARG A 314 36.41 -9.07 -14.64
N PRO A 315 35.95 -10.24 -15.12
CA PRO A 315 35.49 -10.50 -16.50
C PRO A 315 34.26 -9.64 -16.84
N PHE A 316 34.01 -9.37 -18.13
CA PHE A 316 32.90 -8.50 -18.56
C PHE A 316 31.53 -8.98 -18.07
N GLN A 317 31.40 -10.27 -17.75
CA GLN A 317 30.22 -10.84 -17.12
C GLN A 317 29.86 -10.16 -15.78
N ASN A 318 30.80 -9.52 -15.09
CA ASN A 318 30.54 -8.73 -13.88
C ASN A 318 29.65 -7.51 -14.14
N LEU A 319 29.62 -7.00 -15.37
CA LEU A 319 28.81 -5.86 -15.76
C LEU A 319 27.40 -6.26 -16.22
N LYS A 320 27.09 -7.57 -16.23
CA LYS A 320 25.73 -8.01 -16.51
C LYS A 320 24.82 -7.72 -15.33
N VAL A 321 23.66 -7.17 -15.64
CA VAL A 321 22.62 -6.90 -14.66
C VAL A 321 21.59 -8.02 -14.67
N ARG A 322 21.14 -8.37 -13.46
CA ARG A 322 20.12 -9.40 -13.24
C ARG A 322 19.04 -8.85 -12.32
N VAL A 323 17.77 -9.12 -12.66
CA VAL A 323 16.66 -8.81 -11.76
C VAL A 323 16.85 -9.60 -10.46
N ALA A 324 16.71 -8.91 -9.33
CA ALA A 324 16.89 -9.47 -8.00
C ALA A 324 15.54 -9.63 -7.29
N ASN A 325 14.87 -8.51 -6.99
CA ASN A 325 13.54 -8.49 -6.39
C ASN A 325 12.69 -7.40 -7.05
N ASP A 326 11.68 -7.80 -7.83
CA ASP A 326 10.81 -6.87 -8.56
C ASP A 326 9.37 -6.92 -8.04
N PRO A 327 9.10 -6.34 -6.84
CA PRO A 327 7.81 -6.48 -6.18
C PRO A 327 6.66 -5.82 -6.94
N TYR A 328 6.98 -4.90 -7.87
CA TYR A 328 6.00 -4.12 -8.63
C TYR A 328 6.02 -4.39 -10.14
N GLY A 329 6.76 -5.42 -10.56
CA GLY A 329 6.77 -5.88 -11.96
C GLY A 329 7.39 -4.90 -12.95
N PHE A 330 8.28 -4.01 -12.50
CA PHE A 330 8.99 -3.04 -13.33
C PHE A 330 9.74 -3.69 -14.50
N PHE A 331 10.36 -4.85 -14.24
CA PHE A 331 11.21 -5.58 -15.17
C PHE A 331 10.47 -6.74 -15.86
N SER A 332 9.17 -6.92 -15.59
CA SER A 332 8.37 -8.05 -16.10
C SER A 332 8.33 -8.17 -17.63
N LYS A 333 8.56 -7.06 -18.34
CA LYS A 333 8.59 -6.99 -19.82
C LYS A 333 10.01 -6.97 -20.40
N MET A 334 11.03 -6.96 -19.55
CA MET A 334 12.42 -6.89 -19.99
C MET A 334 12.89 -8.25 -20.48
N PRO A 335 13.44 -8.35 -21.70
CA PRO A 335 14.00 -9.61 -22.20
C PRO A 335 15.29 -9.98 -21.44
N GLU A 336 15.76 -11.21 -21.62
CA GLU A 336 17.13 -11.56 -21.25
C GLU A 336 18.11 -10.62 -21.99
N GLY A 337 19.10 -10.08 -21.27
CA GLY A 337 20.07 -9.15 -21.85
C GLY A 337 19.55 -7.73 -22.09
N PHE A 338 18.44 -7.34 -21.44
CA PHE A 338 17.90 -5.97 -21.50
C PHE A 338 18.90 -4.88 -21.09
N ASP A 339 19.96 -5.25 -20.37
CA ASP A 339 21.01 -4.40 -19.82
C ASP A 339 22.13 -4.07 -20.85
N GLY A 340 22.04 -4.65 -22.05
CA GLY A 340 22.90 -4.31 -23.17
C GLY A 340 22.44 -3.04 -23.89
N TRP A 341 23.41 -2.33 -24.47
CA TRP A 341 23.15 -1.27 -25.44
C TRP A 341 24.07 -1.45 -26.65
N GLU A 342 23.50 -1.67 -27.83
CA GLU A 342 24.19 -1.95 -29.09
C GLU A 342 25.24 -3.07 -28.97
N GLY A 343 24.92 -4.09 -28.17
CA GLY A 343 25.83 -5.21 -27.88
C GLY A 343 26.91 -4.93 -26.84
N VAL A 344 26.90 -3.76 -26.20
CA VAL A 344 27.85 -3.36 -25.16
C VAL A 344 27.25 -3.55 -23.76
N PHE A 345 27.95 -4.31 -22.90
CA PHE A 345 27.62 -4.45 -21.49
C PHE A 345 28.22 -3.32 -20.66
N GLY A 346 27.54 -2.96 -19.57
CA GLY A 346 27.96 -1.89 -18.67
C GLY A 346 27.61 -0.49 -19.16
N GLN A 347 26.71 -0.35 -20.14
CA GLN A 347 26.01 0.92 -20.35
C GLN A 347 24.84 1.05 -19.37
N TYR A 348 24.11 -0.04 -19.13
CA TYR A 348 23.02 -0.05 -18.16
C TYR A 348 23.53 0.33 -16.77
N SER A 349 24.54 -0.36 -16.25
CA SER A 349 25.19 0.02 -15.00
C SER A 349 26.61 -0.53 -14.92
N ARG A 350 27.48 0.18 -14.21
CA ARG A 350 28.87 -0.24 -13.92
C ARG A 350 29.12 -0.42 -12.44
N GLY A 351 28.08 -0.28 -11.62
CA GLY A 351 28.26 -0.08 -10.20
C GLY A 351 26.96 0.02 -9.43
N TYR A 352 27.08 0.56 -8.23
CA TYR A 352 26.03 0.58 -7.23
C TYR A 352 26.22 1.77 -6.30
N SER A 353 25.17 2.08 -5.54
CA SER A 353 25.24 2.87 -4.32
C SER A 353 24.69 2.03 -3.18
N ASP A 354 25.13 2.29 -1.95
CA ASP A 354 24.54 1.64 -0.79
C ASP A 354 23.07 2.12 -0.66
N MET A 355 22.14 1.18 -0.56
CA MET A 355 20.71 1.48 -0.33
C MET A 355 20.43 1.63 1.18
N PRO A 356 19.33 2.32 1.56
CA PRO A 356 18.84 2.29 2.95
C PRO A 356 18.59 0.87 3.47
N GLU A 357 18.62 0.66 4.78
CA GLU A 357 18.46 -0.67 5.41
C GLU A 357 17.12 -1.34 5.04
N ASP A 358 16.07 -0.54 4.91
CA ASP A 358 14.72 -0.94 4.49
C ASP A 358 14.51 -0.86 2.96
N GLY A 359 15.58 -0.65 2.19
CA GLY A 359 15.55 -0.66 0.74
C GLY A 359 15.43 -2.06 0.15
N ILE A 360 14.88 -2.12 -1.07
CA ILE A 360 14.79 -3.35 -1.87
C ILE A 360 15.76 -3.23 -3.05
N ALA A 361 16.70 -4.16 -3.15
CA ALA A 361 17.54 -4.29 -4.34
C ALA A 361 16.69 -4.83 -5.50
N LEU A 362 16.41 -3.98 -6.49
CA LEU A 362 15.60 -4.33 -7.65
C LEU A 362 16.41 -5.18 -8.65
N THR A 363 17.66 -4.81 -8.86
CA THR A 363 18.60 -5.54 -9.71
C THR A 363 19.97 -5.62 -9.06
N HIS A 364 20.75 -6.62 -9.48
CA HIS A 364 22.14 -6.78 -9.08
C HIS A 364 23.10 -6.63 -10.26
N VAL A 365 24.25 -6.01 -10.00
CA VAL A 365 25.46 -6.03 -10.82
C VAL A 365 26.61 -6.65 -10.01
N GLY A 366 27.71 -7.04 -10.66
CA GLY A 366 28.83 -7.70 -10.01
C GLY A 366 28.71 -9.23 -10.01
N THR A 367 29.63 -9.89 -9.32
CA THR A 367 29.73 -11.36 -9.33
C THR A 367 28.56 -12.01 -8.60
N GLU A 368 28.31 -13.30 -8.84
CA GLU A 368 27.27 -14.05 -8.11
C GLU A 368 27.53 -14.10 -6.59
N ASN A 369 28.80 -14.14 -6.18
CA ASN A 369 29.20 -14.21 -4.77
C ASN A 369 29.33 -12.83 -4.11
N ASP A 370 29.24 -11.75 -4.88
CA ASP A 370 29.28 -10.37 -4.39
C ASP A 370 28.31 -9.51 -5.22
N PRO A 371 26.99 -9.79 -5.16
CA PRO A 371 25.99 -9.00 -5.85
C PRO A 371 25.90 -7.61 -5.22
N LYS A 372 25.80 -6.58 -6.06
CA LYS A 372 25.64 -5.19 -5.64
C LYS A 372 24.36 -4.58 -6.22
N PRO A 373 23.61 -3.76 -5.46
CA PRO A 373 22.35 -3.20 -5.93
C PRO A 373 22.57 -2.14 -7.01
N SER A 374 22.42 -2.53 -8.28
CA SER A 374 22.49 -1.56 -9.39
C SER A 374 21.26 -0.67 -9.40
N ASP A 375 20.11 -1.27 -9.15
CA ASP A 375 18.83 -0.60 -8.96
C ASP A 375 18.31 -0.89 -7.57
N TRP A 376 17.77 0.13 -6.90
CA TRP A 376 17.11 -0.07 -5.61
C TRP A 376 15.87 0.81 -5.46
N LEU A 377 14.93 0.29 -4.68
CA LEU A 377 13.66 0.92 -4.33
C LEU A 377 13.65 1.21 -2.84
N TRP A 378 13.17 2.39 -2.47
CA TRP A 378 12.96 2.77 -1.08
C TRP A 378 11.66 3.57 -0.93
N GLN A 379 11.04 3.55 0.24
CA GLN A 379 9.82 4.33 0.52
C GLN A 379 10.06 5.32 1.65
N TYR A 380 9.62 6.56 1.44
CA TYR A 380 9.66 7.59 2.47
C TYR A 380 8.76 7.21 3.66
N PRO A 381 9.28 7.23 4.90
CA PRO A 381 8.52 6.81 6.07
C PRO A 381 7.43 7.83 6.41
N THR A 382 6.23 7.32 6.64
CA THR A 382 5.02 8.08 7.02
C THR A 382 4.21 7.23 7.99
N ASP A 383 3.38 7.86 8.80
CA ASP A 383 2.60 7.13 9.82
C ASP A 383 1.65 6.11 9.18
N ASP A 384 1.08 6.44 8.03
CA ASP A 384 0.16 5.59 7.26
C ASP A 384 0.86 4.66 6.25
N GLY A 385 2.19 4.72 6.12
CA GLY A 385 2.97 3.93 5.17
C GLY A 385 2.78 4.31 3.70
N ARG A 386 2.33 5.54 3.41
CA ARG A 386 2.02 6.02 2.05
C ARG A 386 2.96 7.07 1.50
N GLY A 387 4.09 7.26 2.14
CA GLY A 387 5.15 8.11 1.63
C GLY A 387 5.60 7.67 0.24
N GLY A 388 6.12 8.64 -0.49
CA GLY A 388 6.60 8.54 -1.84
C GLY A 388 7.73 7.53 -1.96
N LYS A 389 7.79 6.83 -3.10
CA LYS A 389 8.84 5.87 -3.35
C LYS A 389 9.92 6.48 -4.24
N ILE A 390 11.15 6.04 -4.00
CA ILE A 390 12.31 6.40 -4.80
C ILE A 390 12.82 5.13 -5.49
N VAL A 391 12.95 5.18 -6.81
CA VAL A 391 13.70 4.19 -7.58
C VAL A 391 15.02 4.85 -7.99
N VAL A 392 16.14 4.28 -7.58
CA VAL A 392 17.47 4.77 -7.96
C VAL A 392 18.14 3.77 -8.87
N HIS A 393 18.60 4.27 -10.01
CA HIS A 393 19.38 3.57 -11.01
C HIS A 393 20.80 4.09 -11.04
N ASN A 394 21.78 3.22 -10.81
CA ASN A 394 23.19 3.56 -10.80
C ASN A 394 23.84 3.46 -12.19
N GLY A 395 23.27 4.15 -13.18
CA GLY A 395 23.73 4.06 -14.56
C GLY A 395 23.03 5.01 -15.53
N ASP A 396 22.88 4.58 -16.78
CA ASP A 396 22.32 5.39 -17.88
C ASP A 396 20.78 5.45 -17.85
N ASP A 397 20.16 6.35 -18.60
CA ASP A 397 18.74 6.59 -18.41
C ASP A 397 17.85 5.37 -18.75
N TYR A 398 16.93 5.01 -17.84
CA TYR A 398 16.02 3.87 -18.03
C TYR A 398 15.25 3.88 -19.35
N HIS A 399 14.96 5.05 -19.94
CA HIS A 399 14.25 5.13 -21.22
C HIS A 399 15.05 4.58 -22.41
N ARG A 400 16.35 4.30 -22.23
CA ARG A 400 17.18 3.62 -23.23
C ARG A 400 16.91 2.11 -23.26
N TYR A 401 16.30 1.53 -22.23
CA TYR A 401 16.27 0.08 -22.06
C TYR A 401 14.87 -0.52 -22.23
N PRO A 402 14.77 -1.74 -22.80
CA PRO A 402 15.81 -2.40 -23.57
C PRO A 402 16.03 -1.63 -24.89
N ASP A 403 17.20 -1.74 -25.51
CA ASP A 403 17.49 -1.06 -26.78
C ASP A 403 16.95 -1.83 -28.02
N HIS A 404 16.35 -2.99 -27.78
CA HIS A 404 15.87 -3.94 -28.78
C HIS A 404 14.55 -4.62 -28.38
N GLY A 405 13.96 -5.39 -29.31
CA GLY A 405 12.77 -6.19 -29.07
C GLY A 405 11.46 -5.40 -29.03
N ALA A 406 10.37 -6.10 -28.72
CA ALA A 406 9.02 -5.53 -28.75
C ALA A 406 8.77 -4.46 -27.67
N ASN A 407 9.55 -4.47 -26.59
CA ASN A 407 9.43 -3.54 -25.46
C ASN A 407 10.49 -2.45 -25.49
N LYS A 408 11.16 -2.22 -26.63
CA LYS A 408 12.24 -1.23 -26.79
C LYS A 408 11.89 0.11 -26.14
N ASN A 409 12.84 0.68 -25.39
CA ASN A 409 12.74 1.96 -24.68
C ASN A 409 11.61 2.02 -23.62
N GLY A 410 11.00 0.88 -23.28
CA GLY A 410 9.80 0.82 -22.46
C GLY A 410 10.03 0.81 -20.95
N LEU A 411 11.26 0.62 -20.46
CA LEU A 411 11.51 0.39 -19.04
C LEU A 411 11.10 1.57 -18.15
N LEU A 412 11.45 2.82 -18.51
CA LEU A 412 11.04 4.00 -17.73
C LEU A 412 9.51 4.10 -17.62
N ARG A 413 8.79 3.86 -18.73
CA ARG A 413 7.33 3.84 -18.75
C ARG A 413 6.78 2.77 -17.80
N ASP A 414 7.31 1.55 -17.88
CA ASP A 414 6.83 0.43 -17.06
C ASP A 414 7.11 0.66 -15.56
N ILE A 415 8.26 1.28 -15.21
CA ILE A 415 8.56 1.75 -13.85
C ILE A 415 7.53 2.77 -13.38
N CYS A 416 7.24 3.80 -14.19
CA CYS A 416 6.26 4.82 -13.82
C CYS A 416 4.85 4.21 -13.60
N ILE A 417 4.42 3.31 -14.47
CA ILE A 417 3.13 2.60 -14.32
C ILE A 417 3.12 1.77 -13.04
N GLY A 418 4.18 1.01 -12.77
CA GLY A 418 4.27 0.21 -11.55
C GLY A 418 4.24 1.07 -10.28
N LEU A 419 4.97 2.19 -10.26
CA LEU A 419 4.97 3.13 -9.13
C LEU A 419 3.58 3.71 -8.86
N VAL A 420 2.85 4.10 -9.91
CA VAL A 420 1.49 4.64 -9.78
C VAL A 420 0.50 3.56 -9.34
N ARG A 421 0.55 2.37 -9.93
CA ARG A 421 -0.29 1.23 -9.54
C ARG A 421 -0.10 0.88 -8.06
N HIS A 422 1.17 0.85 -7.61
CA HIS A 422 1.52 0.44 -6.26
C HIS A 422 1.77 1.61 -5.29
N ARG A 423 1.33 2.83 -5.62
CA ARG A 423 1.62 4.02 -4.79
C ARG A 423 1.10 3.90 -3.35
N LYS A 424 -0.03 3.22 -3.16
CA LYS A 424 -0.64 2.95 -1.84
C LYS A 424 -0.13 1.69 -1.15
N HIS A 425 0.71 0.88 -1.80
CA HIS A 425 1.32 -0.28 -1.15
C HIS A 425 2.46 0.19 -0.26
N ALA A 426 2.45 -0.19 1.01
CA ALA A 426 3.57 0.07 1.90
C ALA A 426 4.69 -0.96 1.66
N ILE A 427 5.95 -0.53 1.69
CA ILE A 427 7.11 -1.40 1.84
C ILE A 427 7.23 -1.68 3.34
N VAL A 428 6.64 -2.77 3.80
CA VAL A 428 6.64 -3.13 5.23
C VAL A 428 7.73 -4.16 5.49
N ASN A 429 8.81 -3.69 6.12
CA ASN A 429 9.93 -4.53 6.59
C ASN A 429 9.92 -4.66 8.13
N VAL A 430 8.74 -4.85 8.74
CA VAL A 430 8.53 -4.90 10.20
C VAL A 430 8.06 -6.26 10.67
#